data_AF-K2BJ25-F1
#
_entry.id   AF-K2BJ25-F1
#
_cell.length_a   1.000
_cell.length_b   1.000
_cell.length_c   1.000
_cell.angle_alpha   90.00
_cell.angle_beta   90.00
_cell.angle_gamma   90.00
#
_symmetry.space_group_name_H-M   'P 1'
#
loop_
_entity.id
_entity.type
_entity.pdbx_description
1 polymer ?
#
loop_
_entity_poly.entity_id
_entity_poly.type
_entity_poly.pdbx_seq_one_letter_code
_entity_poly.pdbx_strand_id
1 'polypeptide(L)' 'MKFVDEANIKVAAGNGGNGALSFLRLKFMPNGGPDGGDGG' A
#
# COMPACT_ATOMS: atom_id res chain seq x y z
N MET A 1 38.31 -28.65 13.66
CA MET A 1 37.71 -27.31 13.80
C MET A 1 36.89 -27.02 12.55
N LYS A 2 35.62 -26.65 12.68
CA LYS A 2 34.82 -26.16 11.55
C LYS A 2 34.86 -24.63 11.59
N PHE A 3 35.22 -24.03 10.46
CA PHE A 3 35.05 -22.59 10.25
C PHE A 3 33.58 -22.32 9.94
N VAL A 4 33.02 -21.30 10.59
CA VAL A 4 31.66 -20.81 10.39
C VAL A 4 31.77 -19.33 10.07
N ASP A 5 31.05 -18.90 9.03
CA ASP A 5 30.97 -17.50 8.63
C ASP A 5 29.62 -16.92 9.07
N GLU A 6 29.63 -15.69 9.56
CA GLU A 6 28.46 -15.01 10.11
C GLU A 6 28.42 -13.55 9.65
N ALA A 7 27.22 -13.08 9.31
CA ALA A 7 26.96 -11.70 8.95
C ALA A 7 25.71 -11.19 9.65
N ASN A 8 25.80 -9.98 10.22
CA ASN A 8 24.66 -9.27 10.75
C ASN A 8 24.01 -8.43 9.65
N ILE A 9 22.75 -8.67 9.36
CA ILE A 9 21.97 -7.86 8.43
C ILE A 9 20.74 -7.29 9.11
N LYS A 10 20.36 -6.09 8.68
CA LYS A 10 19.06 -5.48 8.99
C LYS A 10 18.18 -5.60 7.76
N VAL A 11 17.00 -6.16 7.97
CA VAL A 11 15.94 -6.21 6.97
C VAL A 11 14.73 -5.47 7.50
N ALA A 12 14.06 -4.77 6.60
CA ALA A 12 12.79 -4.11 6.87
C ALA A 12 11.80 -4.51 5.78
N ALA A 13 10.54 -4.67 6.15
CA ALA A 13 9.45 -4.87 5.20
C ALA A 13 9.13 -3.56 4.46
N GLY A 14 8.38 -3.67 3.37
CA GLY A 14 7.79 -2.52 2.72
C GLY A 14 6.70 -1.89 3.59
N ASN A 15 6.38 -0.63 3.31
CA ASN A 15 5.20 0.02 3.87
C ASN A 15 3.95 -0.51 3.15
N GLY A 16 2.83 -0.58 3.86
CA GLY A 16 1.52 -0.72 3.21
C GLY A 16 1.17 0.52 2.38
N GLY A 17 0.41 0.33 1.32
CA GLY A 17 -0.18 1.40 0.53
C GLY A 17 -1.29 2.10 1.30
N ASN A 18 -1.47 3.39 1.04
CA ASN A 18 -2.63 4.11 1.56
C ASN A 18 -3.85 3.86 0.67
N GLY A 19 -5.03 3.78 1.28
CA GLY A 19 -6.29 3.84 0.55
C GLY A 19 -6.54 5.22 -0.07
N ALA A 20 -7.49 5.30 -0.97
CA ALA A 20 -7.85 6.52 -1.67
C ALA A 20 -9.17 7.10 -1.18
N LEU A 21 -9.25 8.42 -1.07
CA LEU A 21 -10.52 9.14 -0.91
C LEU A 21 -10.92 9.68 -2.29
N SER A 22 -12.01 9.15 -2.85
CA SER A 22 -12.54 9.53 -4.16
C SER A 22 -14.06 9.45 -4.18
N PHE A 23 -14.66 10.20 -5.12
CA PHE A 23 -16.07 10.17 -5.44
C PHE A 23 -16.27 10.00 -6.94
N LEU A 24 -17.28 9.21 -7.31
CA LEU A 24 -17.66 8.98 -8.69
C LEU A 24 -18.14 10.28 -9.35
N ARG A 25 -17.59 10.62 -10.52
CA ARG A 25 -18.01 11.78 -11.31
C ARG A 25 -18.46 11.37 -12.71
N LEU A 26 -19.76 11.51 -12.98
CA LEU A 26 -20.35 11.27 -14.30
C LEU A 26 -21.02 12.54 -14.82
N LYS A 27 -21.03 12.71 -16.14
CA LYS A 27 -21.53 13.92 -16.83
C LYS A 27 -22.96 14.34 -16.43
N PHE A 28 -23.81 13.38 -16.07
CA PHE A 28 -25.23 13.61 -15.73
C PHE A 28 -25.60 13.16 -14.32
N MET A 29 -24.59 12.92 -13.46
CA MET A 29 -24.78 12.59 -12.04
C MET A 29 -23.94 13.56 -11.21
N PRO A 30 -24.53 14.65 -10.70
CA PRO A 30 -23.78 15.68 -10.00
C PRO A 30 -23.19 15.20 -8.67
N ASN A 31 -23.82 14.23 -8.01
CA ASN A 31 -23.38 13.68 -6.73
C ASN A 31 -23.24 12.16 -6.82
N GLY A 32 -22.15 11.68 -7.43
CA GLY A 32 -21.81 10.25 -7.37
C GLY A 32 -21.32 9.85 -5.97
N GLY A 33 -21.52 8.58 -5.62
CA GLY A 33 -21.12 8.04 -4.33
C GLY A 33 -19.60 7.94 -4.16
N PRO A 34 -19.13 7.64 -2.93
CA PRO A 34 -17.72 7.35 -2.68
C PRO A 34 -17.25 6.14 -3.51
N ASP A 35 -16.08 6.24 -4.15
CA ASP A 35 -15.50 5.19 -5.00
C ASP A 35 -13.99 4.98 -4.78
N GLY A 36 -13.49 5.45 -3.64
CA GLY A 36 -12.11 5.21 -3.20
C GLY A 36 -11.84 3.73 -2.88
N GLY A 37 -10.65 3.26 -3.27
CA GLY A 37 -10.20 1.89 -3.00
C GLY A 37 -9.29 1.76 -1.79
N ASP A 38 -9.05 0.51 -1.37
CA ASP A 38 -8.19 0.17 -0.25
C ASP A 38 -6.70 0.33 -0.56
N GLY A 39 -5.91 0.48 0.51
CA GLY A 39 -4.47 0.38 0.46
C GLY A 39 -3.98 -1.07 0.42
N GLY A 40 -2.77 -1.28 -0.10
CA GLY A 40 -2.11 -2.58 -0.16
C GLY A 40 -1.27 -2.92 1.07
#